data_AF-A0A1D6G1G4-F1
#
_entry.id   AF-A0A1D6G1G4-F1
#
_cell.length_a   1.000
_cell.length_b   1.000
_cell.length_c   1.000
_cell.angle_alpha   90.00
_cell.angle_beta   90.00
_cell.angle_gamma   90.00
#
_symmetry.space_group_name_H-M   'P 1'
#
loop_
_entity.id
_entity.type
_entity.pdbx_description
1 polymer ?
#
loop_
_entity_poly.entity_id
_entity_poly.type
_entity_poly.pdbx_seq_one_letter_code
_entity_poly.pdbx_strand_id
1 'polypeptide(L)'
;MRSAATVTPAVATTSLALSLHLPELPSQVKDKILSLELMGVDYGRALEQSPALRDAAPESIHAVVSFLQSRGLQFKDLGRVFGMCTSVLTANVRADLCPVFAFLSADLGVPESAHWRVVIKCPRVLACSVRDQLRPALIYLRRLGFRLCMLIK
;
A
#
# COMPACT_ATOMS: atom_id res chain seq x y z
N MET A 1 45.61 41.40 -32.31
CA MET A 1 44.18 41.71 -32.43
C MET A 1 43.42 40.60 -31.72
N ARG A 2 42.97 40.87 -30.49
CA ARG A 2 42.27 39.92 -29.61
C ARG A 2 40.76 40.05 -29.90
N SER A 3 40.08 38.93 -30.16
CA SER A 3 38.60 38.89 -30.13
C SER A 3 38.15 37.91 -29.06
N ALA A 4 37.19 38.37 -28.27
CA ALA A 4 36.76 37.85 -26.99
C ALA A 4 35.86 36.62 -27.14
N ALA A 5 36.10 35.62 -26.28
CA ALA A 5 35.18 34.53 -26.05
C ALA A 5 34.07 35.00 -25.09
N THR A 6 32.83 34.98 -25.58
CA THR A 6 31.63 35.27 -24.79
C THR A 6 31.30 34.07 -23.92
N VAL A 7 31.43 34.25 -22.60
CA VAL A 7 30.81 33.43 -21.56
C VAL A 7 29.33 33.81 -21.46
N THR A 8 28.40 32.86 -21.43
CA THR A 8 27.10 33.03 -20.76
C THR A 8 26.56 31.67 -20.27
N PRO A 9 25.76 31.69 -19.18
CA PRO A 9 25.62 30.56 -18.27
C PRO A 9 24.34 29.72 -18.48
N ALA A 10 24.37 28.51 -17.91
CA ALA A 10 23.19 27.72 -17.60
C ALA A 10 22.25 28.46 -16.64
N VAL A 11 20.93 28.24 -16.78
CA VAL A 11 20.00 27.83 -15.71
C VAL A 11 18.54 27.84 -16.23
N ALA A 12 17.87 26.72 -15.96
CA ALA A 12 16.43 26.50 -15.80
C ALA A 12 15.47 26.90 -16.93
N THR A 13 14.92 25.89 -17.61
CA THR A 13 13.47 25.66 -17.71
C THR A 13 13.25 24.19 -18.09
N THR A 14 13.47 23.27 -17.16
CA THR A 14 12.92 21.90 -17.25
C THR A 14 11.50 21.92 -16.72
N SER A 15 10.58 22.44 -17.54
CA SER A 15 9.15 22.26 -17.38
C SER A 15 8.56 22.27 -18.79
N LEU A 16 7.69 21.31 -19.09
CA LEU A 16 7.00 21.09 -20.37
C LEU A 16 7.77 20.32 -21.45
N ALA A 17 7.98 19.02 -21.22
CA ALA A 17 7.94 18.02 -22.29
C ALA A 17 7.90 16.60 -21.72
N LEU A 18 6.97 16.29 -20.80
CA LEU A 18 6.63 14.89 -20.52
C LEU A 18 5.46 14.45 -21.42
N SER A 19 5.59 14.73 -22.71
CA SER A 19 4.87 13.99 -23.76
C SER A 19 5.65 12.70 -24.02
N LEU A 20 5.75 11.83 -23.02
CA LEU A 20 6.33 10.51 -23.21
C LEU A 20 5.26 9.63 -23.84
N HIS A 21 5.44 9.46 -25.15
CA HIS A 21 4.96 8.36 -25.97
C HIS A 21 5.07 7.04 -25.19
N LEU A 22 3.97 6.65 -24.55
CA LEU A 22 3.88 5.41 -23.81
C LEU A 22 3.66 4.30 -24.86
N PRO A 23 4.53 3.27 -24.93
CA PRO A 23 4.28 2.10 -25.77
C PRO A 23 2.90 1.54 -25.39
N GLU A 24 2.17 1.00 -26.37
CA GLU A 24 0.84 0.38 -26.21
C GLU A 24 0.85 -0.73 -25.14
N LEU A 25 0.82 -0.32 -23.87
CA LEU A 25 0.60 -1.18 -22.73
C LEU A 25 -0.84 -1.70 -22.84
N PRO A 26 -1.09 -2.98 -22.54
CA PRO A 26 -2.44 -3.51 -22.45
C PRO A 26 -3.31 -2.57 -21.61
N SER A 27 -4.55 -2.31 -22.02
CA SER A 27 -5.49 -1.43 -21.29
C SER A 27 -5.51 -1.73 -19.79
N GLN A 28 -5.45 -3.00 -19.45
CA GLN A 28 -5.36 -3.52 -18.09
C GLN A 28 -4.21 -2.94 -17.26
N VAL A 29 -3.05 -2.67 -17.86
CA VAL A 29 -1.89 -2.10 -17.16
C VAL A 29 -2.06 -0.58 -16.98
N LYS A 30 -2.66 0.11 -17.96
CA LYS A 30 -3.00 1.54 -17.85
C LYS A 30 -3.99 1.77 -16.72
N ASP A 31 -5.03 0.94 -16.62
CA ASP A 31 -6.04 1.04 -15.56
C ASP A 31 -5.44 0.81 -14.17
N LYS A 32 -4.52 -0.16 -14.04
CA LYS A 32 -3.77 -0.39 -12.80
C LYS A 32 -2.94 0.83 -12.38
N ILE A 33 -2.18 1.41 -13.32
CA ILE A 33 -1.35 2.59 -13.07
C ILE A 33 -2.24 3.73 -12.58
N LEU A 34 -3.31 4.06 -13.31
CA LEU A 34 -4.23 5.13 -12.95
C LEU A 34 -4.90 4.89 -11.58
N SER A 35 -5.30 3.65 -11.29
CA SER A 35 -5.91 3.31 -9.99
C SER A 35 -4.95 3.56 -8.82
N LEU A 36 -3.68 3.18 -8.97
CA LEU A 36 -2.67 3.31 -7.93
C LEU A 36 -2.19 4.76 -7.79
N GLU A 37 -2.02 5.46 -8.90
CA GLU A 37 -1.69 6.90 -8.91
C GLU A 37 -2.79 7.72 -8.25
N LEU A 38 -4.07 7.40 -8.48
CA LEU A 38 -5.19 8.06 -7.80
C LEU A 38 -5.09 7.90 -6.28
N MET A 39 -4.63 6.74 -5.81
CA MET A 39 -4.41 6.49 -4.38
C MET A 39 -3.12 7.13 -3.85
N GLY A 40 -2.28 7.73 -4.70
CA GLY A 40 -0.98 8.29 -4.32
C GLY A 40 0.14 7.25 -4.21
N VAL A 41 -0.04 6.09 -4.86
CA VAL A 41 0.96 5.02 -4.91
C VAL A 41 1.69 5.08 -6.25
N ASP A 42 3.00 5.24 -6.21
CA ASP A 42 3.83 5.16 -7.41
C ASP A 42 3.86 3.71 -7.92
N TYR A 43 3.30 3.47 -9.11
CA TYR A 43 3.20 2.14 -9.71
C TYR A 43 4.58 1.52 -9.95
N GLY A 44 5.56 2.31 -10.40
CA GLY A 44 6.93 1.84 -10.66
C GLY A 44 7.58 1.33 -9.37
N ARG A 45 7.53 2.14 -8.32
CA ARG A 45 8.01 1.76 -6.98
C ARG A 45 7.24 0.56 -6.42
N ALA A 46 5.94 0.48 -6.66
CA ALA A 46 5.13 -0.64 -6.20
C ALA A 46 5.50 -1.96 -6.90
N LEU A 47 5.80 -1.90 -8.20
CA LEU A 47 6.27 -3.03 -9.01
C LEU A 47 7.65 -3.52 -8.56
N GLU A 48 8.57 -2.59 -8.26
CA GLU A 48 9.90 -2.92 -7.73
C GLU A 48 9.82 -3.65 -6.39
N GLN A 49 8.89 -3.24 -5.52
CA GLN A 49 8.68 -3.86 -4.20
C GLN A 49 7.90 -5.16 -4.26
N SER A 50 7.06 -5.35 -5.28
CA SER A 50 6.25 -6.55 -5.46
C SER A 50 6.09 -6.91 -6.94
N PRO A 51 6.96 -7.76 -7.50
CA PRO A 51 6.86 -8.17 -8.90
C PRO A 51 5.55 -8.93 -9.19
N ALA A 52 4.94 -9.53 -8.16
CA ALA A 52 3.62 -10.17 -8.24
C ALA A 52 2.49 -9.21 -8.64
N LEU A 53 2.68 -7.89 -8.45
CA LEU A 53 1.72 -6.87 -8.89
C LEU A 53 1.56 -6.85 -10.42
N ARG A 54 2.59 -7.28 -11.15
CA ARG A 54 2.55 -7.40 -12.61
C ARG A 54 1.43 -8.35 -13.06
N ASP A 55 1.38 -9.50 -12.41
CA ASP A 55 0.48 -10.62 -12.77
C ASP A 55 -0.86 -10.56 -12.02
N ALA A 56 -0.97 -9.72 -10.99
CA ALA A 56 -2.21 -9.54 -10.24
C ALA A 56 -3.33 -9.04 -11.15
N ALA A 57 -4.54 -9.58 -11.02
CA ALA A 57 -5.68 -9.08 -11.78
C ALA A 57 -6.06 -7.66 -11.27
N PRO A 58 -6.42 -6.71 -12.16
CA PRO A 58 -6.90 -5.38 -11.74
C PRO A 58 -8.12 -5.50 -10.81
N GLU A 59 -8.99 -6.49 -11.06
CA GLU A 59 -10.14 -6.82 -10.22
C GLU A 59 -9.74 -7.18 -8.78
N SER A 60 -8.57 -7.81 -8.58
CA SER A 60 -8.13 -8.12 -7.21
C SER A 60 -7.75 -6.85 -6.44
N ILE A 61 -7.13 -5.89 -7.11
CA ILE A 61 -6.76 -4.60 -6.53
C ILE A 61 -8.04 -3.84 -6.15
N HIS A 62 -9.01 -3.75 -7.06
CA HIS A 62 -10.30 -3.14 -6.78
C HIS A 62 -11.02 -3.83 -5.61
N ALA A 63 -11.04 -5.16 -5.57
CA ALA A 63 -11.65 -5.91 -4.48
C ALA A 63 -10.99 -5.62 -3.12
N VAL A 64 -9.66 -5.55 -3.06
CA VAL A 64 -8.92 -5.19 -1.84
C VAL A 64 -9.25 -3.77 -1.40
N VAL A 65 -9.24 -2.82 -2.33
CA VAL A 65 -9.56 -1.41 -2.06
C VAL A 65 -10.98 -1.27 -1.52
N SER A 66 -11.97 -1.83 -2.21
CA SER A 66 -13.37 -1.78 -1.79
C SER A 66 -13.58 -2.47 -0.44
N PHE A 67 -12.88 -3.58 -0.18
CA PHE A 67 -12.93 -4.25 1.12
C PHE A 67 -12.38 -3.36 2.24
N LEU A 68 -11.20 -2.76 2.07
CA LEU A 68 -10.59 -1.88 3.07
C LEU A 68 -11.46 -0.63 3.32
N GLN A 69 -12.05 -0.06 2.27
CA GLN A 69 -13.00 1.05 2.40
C GLN A 69 -14.26 0.65 3.17
N SER A 70 -14.81 -0.54 2.91
CA SER A 70 -15.96 -1.08 3.66
C SER A 70 -15.66 -1.27 5.15
N ARG A 71 -14.38 -1.45 5.52
CA ARG A 71 -13.89 -1.55 6.90
C ARG A 71 -13.53 -0.19 7.52
N GLY A 72 -13.85 0.91 6.84
CA GLY A 72 -13.70 2.28 7.35
C GLY A 72 -12.39 2.98 6.95
N LEU A 73 -11.54 2.34 6.13
CA LEU A 73 -10.29 2.95 5.68
C LEU A 73 -10.59 4.06 4.66
N GLN A 74 -10.06 5.26 4.89
CA GLN A 74 -10.31 6.42 4.03
C GLN A 74 -9.41 6.38 2.80
N PHE A 75 -9.87 7.01 1.71
CA PHE A 75 -9.12 7.03 0.45
C PHE A 75 -7.72 7.68 0.59
N LYS A 76 -7.62 8.74 1.39
CA LYS A 76 -6.35 9.42 1.72
C LYS A 76 -5.32 8.51 2.44
N ASP A 77 -5.79 7.49 3.15
CA ASP A 77 -4.94 6.60 3.94
C ASP A 77 -4.52 5.35 3.16
N LEU A 78 -5.24 5.01 2.09
CA LEU A 78 -4.93 3.87 1.21
C LEU A 78 -3.53 4.01 0.59
N GLY A 79 -3.18 5.21 0.09
CA GLY A 79 -1.85 5.47 -0.48
C GLY A 79 -0.72 5.15 0.48
N ARG A 80 -0.88 5.55 1.74
CA ARG A 80 0.10 5.25 2.79
C ARG A 80 0.18 3.75 3.08
N VAL A 81 -0.97 3.08 3.20
CA VAL A 81 -1.03 1.63 3.49
C VAL A 81 -0.36 0.83 2.36
N PHE A 82 -0.74 1.10 1.12
CA PHE A 82 -0.19 0.40 -0.05
C PHE A 82 1.26 0.77 -0.35
N GLY A 83 1.65 2.04 -0.16
CA GLY A 83 3.04 2.47 -0.30
C GLY A 83 3.97 1.87 0.76
N MET A 84 3.45 1.52 1.94
CA MET A 84 4.21 0.80 2.98
C MET A 84 4.22 -0.72 2.78
N CYS A 85 3.14 -1.28 2.24
CA CYS A 85 2.91 -2.71 2.10
C CYS A 85 2.22 -3.03 0.77
N THR A 86 3.02 -3.04 -0.30
CA THR A 86 2.55 -3.29 -1.67
C THR A 86 2.05 -4.72 -1.87
N SER A 87 2.50 -5.68 -1.06
CA SER A 87 1.99 -7.06 -1.06
C SER A 87 0.49 -7.17 -0.71
N VAL A 88 -0.09 -6.16 -0.07
CA VAL A 88 -1.53 -6.14 0.23
C VAL A 88 -2.37 -5.98 -1.05
N LEU A 89 -1.83 -5.32 -2.08
CA LEU A 89 -2.51 -5.13 -3.37
C LEU A 89 -2.73 -6.45 -4.12
N THR A 90 -1.87 -7.43 -3.87
CA THR A 90 -1.93 -8.77 -4.47
C THR A 90 -2.53 -9.82 -3.53
N ALA A 91 -2.91 -9.41 -2.32
CA ALA A 91 -3.48 -10.31 -1.32
C ALA A 91 -4.92 -10.70 -1.67
N ASN A 92 -5.32 -11.90 -1.26
CA ASN A 92 -6.69 -12.34 -1.41
C ASN A 92 -7.55 -11.84 -0.24
N VAL A 93 -8.64 -11.13 -0.56
CA VAL A 93 -9.56 -10.59 0.46
C VAL A 93 -10.07 -11.67 1.41
N ARG A 94 -10.45 -12.84 0.90
CA ARG A 94 -11.08 -13.91 1.70
C ARG A 94 -10.05 -14.75 2.45
N ALA A 95 -8.92 -15.05 1.81
CA ALA A 95 -7.91 -15.95 2.39
C ALA A 95 -6.91 -15.23 3.29
N ASP A 96 -6.58 -13.97 2.99
CA ASP A 96 -5.53 -13.23 3.69
C ASP A 96 -6.11 -12.13 4.57
N LEU A 97 -6.96 -11.26 4.03
CA LEU A 97 -7.46 -10.09 4.78
C LEU A 97 -8.53 -10.48 5.80
N CYS A 98 -9.56 -11.22 5.41
CA CYS A 98 -10.65 -11.62 6.31
C CYS A 98 -10.16 -12.27 7.62
N PRO A 99 -9.21 -13.24 7.60
CA PRO A 99 -8.67 -13.80 8.84
C PRO A 99 -7.97 -12.77 9.71
N VAL A 100 -7.26 -11.79 9.14
CA VAL A 100 -6.58 -10.73 9.91
C VAL A 100 -7.62 -9.89 10.66
N PHE A 101 -8.68 -9.44 9.99
CA PHE A 101 -9.75 -8.69 10.66
C PHE A 101 -10.50 -9.55 11.70
N ALA A 102 -10.74 -10.83 11.43
CA ALA A 102 -11.31 -11.75 12.40
C ALA A 102 -10.42 -11.91 13.64
N PHE A 103 -9.09 -11.98 13.46
CA PHE A 103 -8.12 -12.01 14.55
C PHE A 103 -8.12 -10.71 15.37
N LEU A 104 -8.23 -9.54 14.72
CA LEU A 104 -8.35 -8.26 15.41
C LEU A 104 -9.58 -8.23 16.34
N SER A 105 -10.71 -8.78 15.92
CA SER A 105 -11.90 -8.86 16.76
C SER A 105 -11.81 -9.96 17.81
N ALA A 106 -11.54 -11.21 17.41
CA ALA A 106 -11.69 -12.38 18.27
C ALA A 106 -10.53 -12.53 19.27
N ASP A 107 -9.29 -12.32 18.83
CA ASP A 107 -8.10 -12.57 19.64
C ASP A 107 -7.61 -11.29 20.34
N LEU A 108 -7.77 -10.13 19.70
CA LEU A 108 -7.33 -8.84 20.25
C LEU A 108 -8.45 -8.03 20.90
N GLY A 109 -9.72 -8.38 20.68
CA GLY A 109 -10.86 -7.67 21.24
C GLY A 109 -11.03 -6.25 20.69
N VAL A 110 -10.51 -5.97 19.50
CA VAL A 110 -10.60 -4.65 18.88
C VAL A 110 -11.99 -4.50 18.26
N PRO A 111 -12.73 -3.43 18.60
CA PRO A 111 -14.02 -3.17 17.97
C PRO A 111 -13.83 -2.89 16.47
N GLU A 112 -14.79 -3.30 15.64
CA GLU A 112 -14.67 -3.13 14.18
C GLU A 112 -14.47 -1.66 13.77
N SER A 113 -15.08 -0.73 14.50
CA SER A 113 -14.90 0.72 14.32
C SER A 113 -13.48 1.24 14.60
N ALA A 114 -12.60 0.42 15.17
CA ALA A 114 -11.20 0.75 15.43
C ALA A 114 -10.22 -0.08 14.59
N HIS A 115 -10.67 -1.05 13.78
CA HIS A 115 -9.79 -1.87 12.94
C HIS A 115 -8.96 -1.01 11.99
N TRP A 116 -9.58 -0.02 11.35
CA TRP A 116 -8.90 0.89 10.42
C TRP A 116 -7.73 1.64 11.10
N ARG A 117 -7.86 2.03 12.38
CA ARG A 117 -6.76 2.67 13.14
C ARG A 117 -5.56 1.74 13.29
N VAL A 118 -5.80 0.44 13.53
CA VAL A 118 -4.73 -0.57 13.61
C VAL A 118 -4.02 -0.68 12.28
N VAL A 119 -4.78 -0.77 11.19
CA VAL A 119 -4.24 -0.88 9.82
C VAL A 119 -3.41 0.35 9.45
N ILE A 120 -3.85 1.57 9.77
CA ILE A 120 -3.07 2.79 9.49
C ILE A 120 -1.77 2.83 10.30
N LYS A 121 -1.84 2.48 11.59
CA LYS A 121 -0.65 2.47 12.46
C LYS A 121 0.34 1.38 12.05
N CYS A 122 -0.16 0.21 11.67
CA CYS A 122 0.66 -0.94 11.30
C CYS A 122 0.10 -1.65 10.06
N PRO A 123 0.34 -1.11 8.83
CA PRO A 123 -0.15 -1.70 7.59
C PRO A 123 0.33 -3.14 7.38
N ARG A 124 1.52 -3.46 7.92
CA ARG A 124 2.13 -4.78 7.85
C ARG A 124 1.28 -5.90 8.43
N VAL A 125 0.35 -5.60 9.33
CA VAL A 125 -0.56 -6.61 9.91
C VAL A 125 -1.38 -7.32 8.83
N LEU A 126 -1.71 -6.64 7.73
CA LEU A 126 -2.49 -7.19 6.62
C LEU A 126 -1.71 -8.20 5.78
N ALA A 127 -0.38 -8.15 5.81
CA ALA A 127 0.49 -9.07 5.08
C ALA A 127 0.96 -10.25 5.94
N CYS A 128 0.64 -10.27 7.23
CA CYS A 128 1.06 -11.32 8.16
C CYS A 128 0.08 -12.49 8.16
N SER A 129 0.61 -13.72 8.15
CA SER A 129 -0.21 -14.92 8.39
C SER A 129 -0.75 -14.90 9.82
N VAL A 130 -2.07 -14.99 9.97
CA VAL A 130 -2.72 -15.05 11.28
C VAL A 130 -2.23 -16.25 12.08
N ARG A 131 -2.14 -17.42 11.43
CA ARG A 131 -1.81 -18.68 12.09
C ARG A 131 -0.35 -18.74 12.47
N ASP A 132 0.54 -18.32 11.57
CA ASP A 132 1.97 -18.60 11.70
C ASP A 132 2.74 -17.40 12.27
N GLN A 133 2.19 -16.19 12.21
CA GLN A 133 2.86 -14.96 12.69
C GLN A 133 2.06 -14.28 13.80
N LEU A 134 0.80 -13.87 13.55
CA LEU A 134 0.06 -13.02 14.48
C LEU A 134 -0.32 -13.75 15.78
N ARG A 135 -0.82 -14.99 15.69
CA ARG A 135 -1.18 -15.79 16.87
C ARG A 135 0.04 -16.12 17.75
N PRO A 136 1.16 -16.65 17.22
CA PRO A 136 2.37 -16.87 18.02
C PRO A 136 2.90 -15.59 18.66
N ALA A 137 2.93 -14.48 17.91
CA ALA A 137 3.36 -13.19 18.44
C ALA A 137 2.45 -12.71 19.59
N LEU A 138 1.13 -12.85 19.45
CA LEU A 138 0.18 -12.50 20.51
C LEU A 138 0.37 -13.35 21.77
N ILE A 139 0.57 -14.66 21.63
CA ILE A 139 0.82 -15.55 22.77
C ILE A 139 2.10 -15.13 23.49
N TYR A 140 3.17 -14.85 22.74
CA TYR A 140 4.42 -14.38 23.30
C TYR A 140 4.26 -13.04 24.05
N LEU A 141 3.58 -12.06 23.44
CA LEU A 141 3.32 -10.76 24.06
C LEU A 141 2.46 -10.87 25.32
N ARG A 142 1.44 -11.74 25.31
CA ARG A 142 0.63 -12.02 26.51
C ARG A 142 1.44 -12.62 27.64
N ARG A 143 2.39 -13.54 27.34
CA ARG A 143 3.30 -14.11 28.35
C ARG A 143 4.21 -13.07 28.98
N LEU A 144 4.61 -12.06 28.22
CA LEU A 144 5.38 -10.91 28.71
C LEU A 144 4.52 -9.88 29.47
N GLY A 145 3.21 -10.09 29.59
CA GLY A 145 2.30 -9.17 30.28
C GLY A 145 1.81 -7.98 29.44
N PHE A 146 2.12 -7.93 28.15
CA PHE A 146 1.64 -6.87 27.27
C PHE A 146 0.17 -7.09 26.86
N ARG A 147 -0.66 -6.06 27.06
CA ARG A 147 -2.01 -6.00 26.47
C ARG A 147 -1.96 -5.13 25.21
N LEU A 148 -2.17 -5.73 24.04
CA LEU A 148 -2.07 -5.02 22.74
C LEU A 148 -3.06 -3.87 22.57
N CYS A 149 -4.06 -3.70 23.45
CA CYS A 149 -4.84 -2.45 23.51
C CYS A 149 -3.96 -1.19 23.61
N MET A 150 -2.72 -1.28 24.11
CA MET A 150 -1.77 -0.18 24.12
C MET A 150 -1.27 0.26 22.72
N LEU A 151 -1.33 -0.59 21.70
CA LEU A 151 -0.88 -0.23 20.34
C LEU A 151 -1.86 0.70 19.61
N ILE A 152 -3.14 0.68 20.02
CA ILE A 152 -4.23 1.39 19.31
C ILE A 152 -4.53 2.75 19.96
N LYS A 153 -4.02 3.00 21.16
CA LYS A 153 -4.22 4.25 21.92
C LYS A 153 -3.30 5.38 21.44
#